data_AF-A0A812NNE0-F1
#
_entry.id   AF-A0A812NNE0-F1
#
_cell.length_a   1.000
_cell.length_b   1.000
_cell.length_c   1.000
_cell.angle_alpha   90.00
_cell.angle_beta   90.00
_cell.angle_gamma   90.00
#
_symmetry.space_group_name_H-M   'P 1'
#
loop_
_entity.id
_entity.type
_entity.pdbx_description
1 polymer ?
#
loop_
_entity_poly.entity_id
_entity_poly.type
_entity_poly.pdbx_seq_one_letter_code
_entity_poly.pdbx_strand_id
1 'polypeptide(L)'
;HTSLQRLSLEEASSMKLTVTQGAAQVAADTLQQAIYCISLWVGLVWVNVDSSAAEMTSFLLLVSKLSHQVHNFKAQVEDVFNRSDNLAEHFEFLDQQPKIFPGTYDGPVSGEVIFQDVSFAYPTRPEQKVLHELSMELQPGKTTALVGASGSGKSTSVQLIFRYYDPLAGTILIDGVPMKDWDLTHLHRHM
;
A
#
# COMPACT_ATOMS: atom_id res chain seq x y z
N HIS A 1 7.70 19.73 11.02
CA HIS A 1 6.69 20.03 12.06
C HIS A 1 5.26 19.67 11.63
N THR A 2 4.87 19.93 10.39
CA THR A 2 3.51 19.67 9.86
C THR A 2 3.14 18.19 9.68
N SER A 3 4.12 17.30 9.44
CA SER A 3 3.90 15.85 9.28
C SER A 3 3.60 15.13 10.60
N LEU A 4 4.32 15.47 11.68
CA LEU A 4 4.09 14.91 13.01
C LEU A 4 2.74 15.34 13.61
N GLN A 5 2.25 16.53 13.25
CA GLN A 5 0.89 16.98 13.62
C GLN A 5 -0.21 16.28 12.84
N ARG A 6 0.03 15.86 11.59
CA ARG A 6 -0.94 15.07 10.81
C ARG A 6 -1.05 13.64 11.33
N LEU A 7 0.08 13.01 11.65
CA LEU A 7 0.13 11.68 12.26
C LEU A 7 -0.63 11.62 13.59
N SER A 8 -0.42 12.60 14.49
CA SER A 8 -1.14 12.63 15.77
C SER A 8 -2.64 12.94 15.62
N LEU A 9 -3.04 13.68 14.58
CA LEU A 9 -4.45 13.92 14.25
C LEU A 9 -5.11 12.66 13.66
N GLU A 10 -4.40 11.92 12.81
CA GLU A 10 -4.86 10.64 12.25
C GLU A 10 -5.02 9.59 13.35
N GLU A 11 -4.03 9.43 14.23
CA GLU A 11 -4.10 8.54 15.40
C GLU A 11 -5.23 8.92 16.36
N ALA A 12 -5.45 10.22 16.60
CA ALA A 12 -6.56 10.68 17.42
C ALA A 12 -7.92 10.44 16.75
N SER A 13 -7.99 10.51 15.42
CA SER A 13 -9.21 10.25 14.65
C SER A 13 -9.57 8.76 14.61
N SER A 14 -8.59 7.89 14.42
CA SER A 14 -8.77 6.43 14.43
C SER A 14 -9.12 5.95 15.83
N MET A 15 -8.47 6.47 16.88
CA MET A 15 -8.80 6.13 18.27
C MET A 15 -10.24 6.55 18.64
N LYS A 16 -10.70 7.73 18.20
CA LYS A 16 -12.10 8.14 18.40
C LYS A 16 -13.06 7.22 17.66
N LEU A 17 -12.75 6.85 16.43
CA LEU A 17 -13.56 5.92 15.63
C LEU A 17 -13.67 4.56 16.34
N THR A 18 -12.55 3.96 16.76
CA THR A 18 -12.53 2.68 17.50
C THR A 18 -13.35 2.76 18.80
N VAL A 19 -13.23 3.85 19.56
CA VAL A 19 -13.98 4.02 20.81
C VAL A 19 -15.48 4.15 20.55
N THR A 20 -15.89 4.91 19.53
CA THR A 20 -17.31 5.06 19.17
C THR A 20 -17.92 3.77 18.64
N GLN A 21 -17.16 3.00 17.85
CA GLN A 21 -17.58 1.68 17.36
C GLN A 21 -17.73 0.69 18.51
N GLY A 22 -16.76 0.62 19.43
CA GLY A 22 -16.82 -0.26 20.60
C GLY A 22 -18.03 0.05 21.49
N ALA A 23 -18.32 1.34 21.74
CA ALA A 23 -19.49 1.75 22.50
C ALA A 23 -20.81 1.34 21.80
N ALA A 24 -20.90 1.50 20.48
CA ALA A 24 -22.06 1.07 19.71
C ALA A 24 -22.24 -0.46 19.73
N GLN A 25 -21.15 -1.21 19.69
CA GLN A 25 -21.16 -2.67 19.71
C GLN A 25 -21.68 -3.22 21.04
N VAL A 26 -21.21 -2.66 22.17
CA VAL A 26 -21.68 -3.02 23.52
C VAL A 26 -23.16 -2.68 23.69
N ALA A 27 -23.61 -1.54 23.18
CA ALA A 27 -25.03 -1.16 23.23
C ALA A 27 -25.89 -2.16 22.44
N ALA A 28 -25.46 -2.56 21.23
CA ALA A 28 -26.16 -3.55 20.42
C ALA A 28 -26.24 -4.93 21.11
N ASP A 29 -25.16 -5.39 21.73
CA ASP A 29 -25.15 -6.67 22.46
C ASP A 29 -26.06 -6.65 23.69
N THR A 30 -26.09 -5.52 24.40
CA THR A 30 -26.97 -5.34 25.56
C THR A 30 -28.44 -5.33 25.15
N LEU A 31 -28.78 -4.69 24.03
CA LEU A 31 -30.13 -4.72 23.45
C LEU A 31 -30.53 -6.13 23.02
N GLN A 32 -29.63 -6.87 22.37
CA GLN A 32 -29.88 -8.26 21.98
C GLN A 32 -30.17 -9.15 23.18
N GLN A 33 -29.38 -9.00 24.26
CA GLN A 33 -29.57 -9.76 25.50
C GLN A 33 -30.91 -9.40 26.16
N ALA A 34 -31.31 -8.13 26.12
CA ALA A 34 -32.62 -7.70 26.62
C ALA A 34 -33.77 -8.33 25.81
N ILE A 35 -33.65 -8.42 24.48
CA ILE A 35 -34.63 -9.08 23.61
C ILE A 35 -34.76 -10.57 23.98
N TYR A 36 -33.66 -11.27 24.28
CA TYR A 36 -33.73 -12.65 24.75
C TYR A 36 -34.46 -12.78 26.08
N CYS A 37 -34.12 -11.93 27.06
CA CYS A 37 -34.79 -11.94 28.36
C CYS A 37 -36.30 -11.69 28.22
N ILE A 38 -36.71 -10.75 27.35
CA ILE A 38 -38.12 -10.47 27.08
C ILE A 38 -38.78 -11.65 26.36
N SER A 39 -38.12 -12.25 25.36
CA SER A 39 -38.67 -13.41 24.64
C SER A 39 -38.90 -14.62 25.55
N LEU A 40 -37.98 -14.87 26.48
CA LEU A 40 -38.11 -15.93 27.49
C LEU A 40 -39.21 -15.60 28.49
N TRP A 41 -39.32 -14.35 28.92
CA TRP A 41 -40.37 -13.91 29.82
C TRP A 41 -41.76 -14.01 29.18
N VAL A 42 -41.92 -13.57 27.93
CA VAL A 42 -43.17 -13.73 27.17
C VAL A 42 -43.51 -15.20 26.96
N GLY A 43 -42.52 -16.02 26.59
CA GLY A 43 -42.70 -17.48 26.48
C GLY A 43 -43.18 -18.11 27.79
N LEU A 44 -42.63 -17.69 28.94
CA LEU A 44 -43.02 -18.19 30.26
C LEU A 44 -44.43 -17.77 30.67
N VAL A 45 -44.87 -16.55 30.30
CA VAL A 45 -46.21 -16.02 30.61
C VAL A 45 -47.29 -16.59 29.69
N TRP A 46 -46.97 -16.85 28.42
CA TRP A 46 -47.90 -17.40 27.43
C TRP A 46 -48.05 -18.92 27.50
N VAL A 47 -47.03 -19.62 27.99
CA VAL A 47 -47.11 -21.04 28.32
C VAL A 47 -47.97 -21.20 29.57
N ASN A 48 -49.26 -21.41 29.38
CA ASN A 48 -50.13 -22.01 30.40
C ASN A 48 -49.88 -23.52 30.50
N VAL A 49 -50.25 -24.09 31.66
CA VAL A 49 -50.00 -25.47 32.13
C VAL A 49 -50.39 -26.59 31.13
N ASP A 50 -51.21 -26.31 30.11
CA ASP A 50 -51.67 -27.28 29.10
C ASP A 50 -50.90 -27.25 27.78
N SER A 51 -49.84 -26.45 27.65
CA SER A 51 -49.06 -26.35 26.41
C SER A 51 -48.23 -27.62 26.18
N SER A 52 -48.23 -28.15 24.95
CA SER A 52 -47.43 -29.34 24.61
C SER A 52 -45.93 -29.04 24.65
N ALA A 53 -45.13 -29.95 25.21
CA ALA A 53 -43.67 -29.83 25.24
C ALA A 53 -43.05 -29.63 23.82
N ALA A 54 -43.74 -30.07 22.77
CA ALA A 54 -43.32 -29.86 21.38
C ALA A 54 -43.42 -28.39 20.92
N GLU A 55 -44.41 -27.65 21.41
CA GLU A 55 -44.61 -26.24 21.09
C GLU A 55 -43.55 -25.38 21.81
N MET A 56 -43.23 -25.73 23.06
CA MET A 56 -42.19 -25.08 23.84
C MET A 56 -40.80 -25.27 23.23
N THR A 57 -40.48 -26.51 22.82
CA THR A 57 -39.21 -26.82 22.15
C THR A 57 -39.10 -26.13 20.80
N SER A 58 -40.18 -26.08 20.02
CA SER A 58 -40.21 -25.37 18.74
C SER A 58 -39.99 -23.86 18.92
N PHE A 59 -40.61 -23.24 19.93
CA PHE A 59 -40.41 -21.82 20.26
C PHE A 59 -38.95 -21.52 20.66
N LEU A 60 -38.37 -22.32 21.55
CA LEU A 60 -36.97 -22.16 21.97
C LEU A 60 -35.99 -22.33 20.81
N LEU A 61 -36.23 -23.29 19.91
CA LEU A 61 -35.43 -23.47 18.70
C LEU A 61 -35.57 -22.29 17.72
N LEU A 62 -36.76 -21.71 17.60
CA LEU A 62 -37.00 -20.53 16.76
C LEU A 62 -36.25 -19.30 17.28
N VAL A 63 -36.33 -19.05 18.60
CA VAL A 63 -35.58 -17.98 19.25
C VAL A 63 -34.07 -18.19 19.06
N SER A 64 -33.56 -19.40 19.29
CA SER A 64 -32.13 -19.72 19.11
C SER A 64 -31.66 -19.58 17.65
N LYS A 65 -32.47 -19.96 16.65
CA LYS A 65 -32.12 -19.77 15.24
C LYS A 65 -32.09 -18.29 14.83
N LEU A 66 -33.06 -17.51 15.29
CA LEU A 66 -33.07 -16.06 15.05
C LEU A 66 -31.88 -15.38 15.73
N SER A 67 -31.49 -15.85 16.91
CA SER A 67 -30.30 -15.40 17.63
C SER A 67 -29.03 -15.54 16.82
N HIS A 68 -28.81 -16.73 16.26
CA HIS A 68 -27.65 -17.02 15.42
C HIS A 68 -27.63 -16.20 14.14
N GLN A 69 -28.79 -15.93 13.53
CA GLN A 69 -28.89 -15.07 12.35
C GLN A 69 -28.44 -13.63 12.64
N VAL A 70 -28.86 -13.06 13.77
CA VAL A 70 -28.43 -11.70 14.18
C VAL A 70 -26.93 -11.66 14.44
N HIS A 71 -26.37 -12.69 15.11
CA HIS A 71 -24.93 -12.77 15.35
C HIS A 71 -24.13 -12.87 14.04
N ASN A 72 -24.56 -13.73 13.12
CA ASN A 72 -23.90 -13.90 11.82
C ASN A 72 -23.98 -12.61 10.98
N PHE A 73 -25.10 -11.89 11.05
CA PHE A 73 -25.25 -10.61 10.37
C PHE A 73 -24.29 -9.56 10.93
N LYS A 74 -24.14 -9.48 12.26
CA LYS A 74 -23.18 -8.59 12.91
C LYS A 74 -21.74 -8.89 12.48
N ALA A 75 -21.34 -10.17 12.48
CA ALA A 75 -20.01 -10.58 12.05
C ALA A 75 -19.72 -10.24 10.57
N GLN A 76 -20.70 -10.37 9.69
CA GLN A 76 -20.56 -9.99 8.28
C GLN A 76 -20.42 -8.47 8.09
N VAL A 77 -21.22 -7.69 8.82
CA VAL A 77 -21.14 -6.22 8.76
C VAL A 77 -19.79 -5.73 9.26
N GLU A 78 -19.29 -6.29 10.37
CA GLU A 78 -17.99 -5.95 10.94
C GLU A 78 -16.82 -6.32 10.02
N ASP A 79 -16.87 -7.49 9.36
CA ASP A 79 -15.87 -7.89 8.37
C ASP A 79 -15.85 -6.96 7.14
N VAL A 80 -17.01 -6.53 6.66
CA VAL A 80 -17.11 -5.57 5.54
C VAL A 80 -16.52 -4.21 5.91
N PHE A 81 -16.80 -3.69 7.10
CA PHE A 81 -16.24 -2.42 7.56
C PHE A 81 -14.72 -2.51 7.78
N ASN A 82 -14.22 -3.57 8.44
CA ASN A 82 -12.78 -3.78 8.63
C ASN A 82 -12.03 -3.97 7.31
N ARG A 83 -12.69 -4.48 6.27
CA ARG A 83 -12.12 -4.58 4.91
C ARG A 83 -12.07 -3.24 4.17
N SER A 84 -12.96 -2.31 4.50
CA SER A 84 -13.06 -1.01 3.82
C SER A 84 -11.95 -0.03 4.18
N ASP A 85 -11.34 -0.17 5.37
CA ASP A 85 -10.22 0.68 5.80
C ASP A 85 -8.97 0.53 4.90
N ASN A 86 -8.79 -0.63 4.25
CA ASN A 86 -7.65 -0.88 3.35
C ASN A 86 -7.87 -0.41 1.91
N LEU A 87 -9.06 0.09 1.56
CA LEU A 87 -9.35 0.50 0.18
C LEU A 87 -8.68 1.84 -0.14
N ALA A 88 -8.60 2.76 0.82
CA ALA A 88 -7.98 4.07 0.61
C ALA A 88 -6.49 3.95 0.23
N GLU A 89 -5.74 3.08 0.91
CA GLU A 89 -4.32 2.82 0.61
C GLU A 89 -4.15 2.12 -0.75
N HIS A 90 -5.07 1.22 -1.11
CA HIS A 90 -5.05 0.55 -2.40
C HIS A 90 -5.30 1.50 -3.58
N PHE A 91 -6.24 2.43 -3.42
CA PHE A 91 -6.48 3.48 -4.42
C PHE A 91 -5.30 4.45 -4.51
N GLU A 92 -4.66 4.79 -3.38
CA GLU A 92 -3.47 5.64 -3.37
C GLU A 92 -2.30 5.00 -4.13
N PHE A 93 -2.08 3.69 -4.02
CA PHE A 93 -1.08 2.98 -4.81
C PHE A 93 -1.42 2.95 -6.31
N LEU A 94 -2.68 2.73 -6.67
CA LEU A 94 -3.11 2.67 -8.07
C LEU A 94 -3.06 4.04 -8.78
N ASP A 95 -3.25 5.13 -8.04
CA ASP A 95 -3.17 6.49 -8.56
C ASP A 95 -1.73 7.04 -8.63
N GLN A 96 -0.72 6.29 -8.14
CA GLN A 96 0.67 6.69 -8.28
C GLN A 96 1.12 6.60 -9.74
N GLN A 97 1.31 7.76 -10.37
CA GLN A 97 1.92 7.83 -11.69
C GLN A 97 3.43 7.54 -11.61
N PRO A 98 3.98 6.73 -12.54
CA PRO A 98 5.42 6.50 -12.60
C PRO A 98 6.15 7.80 -12.92
N LYS A 99 7.23 8.08 -12.19
CA LYS A 99 8.04 9.29 -12.38
C LYS A 99 8.96 9.22 -13.60
N ILE A 100 9.29 8.02 -14.05
CA ILE A 100 10.18 7.77 -15.19
C ILE A 100 9.31 7.30 -16.35
N PHE A 101 9.20 8.12 -17.39
CA PHE A 101 8.52 7.75 -18.62
C PHE A 101 9.52 7.14 -19.60
N PRO A 102 9.18 5.98 -20.22
CA PRO A 102 9.99 5.43 -21.30
C PRO A 102 9.94 6.39 -22.50
N GLY A 103 11.07 6.56 -23.15
CA GLY A 103 11.11 7.20 -24.46
C GLY A 103 10.65 6.22 -25.54
N THR A 104 10.84 6.61 -26.80
CA THR A 104 10.38 5.83 -27.96
C THR A 104 11.52 5.36 -28.87
N TYR A 105 12.76 5.72 -28.57
CA TYR A 105 13.90 5.36 -29.41
C TYR A 105 14.33 3.90 -29.18
N ASP A 106 14.35 3.12 -30.26
CA ASP A 106 14.64 1.68 -30.31
C ASP A 106 15.80 1.34 -31.26
N GLY A 107 16.72 2.30 -31.47
CA GLY A 107 17.86 2.15 -32.35
C GLY A 107 18.87 1.06 -31.93
N PRO A 108 19.90 0.81 -32.75
CA PRO A 108 20.93 -0.18 -32.42
C PRO A 108 21.71 0.25 -31.18
N VAL A 109 21.96 -0.70 -30.28
CA VAL A 109 22.76 -0.50 -29.07
C VAL A 109 24.18 -1.01 -29.32
N SER A 110 25.17 -0.10 -29.37
CA SER A 110 26.58 -0.45 -29.57
C SER A 110 27.36 -0.57 -28.26
N GLY A 111 26.83 0.04 -27.19
CA GLY A 111 27.38 -0.04 -25.84
C GLY A 111 28.28 1.13 -25.46
N GLU A 112 28.25 2.23 -26.21
CA GLU A 112 28.89 3.48 -25.79
C GLU A 112 28.03 4.17 -24.72
N VAL A 113 28.65 4.58 -23.61
CA VAL A 113 27.96 5.31 -22.54
C VAL A 113 28.78 6.52 -22.12
N ILE A 114 28.18 7.71 -22.17
CA ILE A 114 28.83 8.98 -21.83
C ILE A 114 28.08 9.66 -20.70
N PHE A 115 28.79 9.96 -19.61
CA PHE A 115 28.33 10.80 -18.53
C PHE A 115 28.86 12.23 -18.76
N GLN A 116 27.95 13.20 -18.74
CA GLN A 116 28.27 14.62 -18.88
C GLN A 116 27.78 15.39 -17.65
N ASP A 117 28.71 15.76 -16.78
CA ASP A 117 28.53 16.57 -15.58
C ASP A 117 27.40 16.05 -14.67
N VAL A 118 27.34 14.73 -14.52
CA VAL A 118 26.23 14.05 -13.87
C VAL A 118 26.30 14.23 -12.36
N SER A 119 25.26 14.84 -11.79
CA SER A 119 25.06 14.96 -10.36
C SER A 119 23.82 14.18 -9.90
N PHE A 120 23.93 13.47 -8.79
CA PHE A 120 22.85 12.60 -8.31
C PHE A 120 22.80 12.50 -6.78
N ALA A 121 21.58 12.45 -6.25
CA ALA A 121 21.28 12.08 -4.86
C ALA A 121 20.08 11.13 -4.86
N TYR A 122 20.07 10.16 -3.95
CA TYR A 122 18.94 9.25 -3.83
C TYR A 122 17.68 9.99 -3.36
N PRO A 123 16.48 9.68 -3.89
CA PRO A 123 15.23 10.30 -3.45
C PRO A 123 14.96 10.14 -1.95
N THR A 124 15.46 9.06 -1.33
CA THR A 124 15.35 8.81 0.12
C THR A 124 16.26 9.70 0.96
N ARG A 125 17.30 10.32 0.36
CA ARG A 125 18.28 11.19 1.02
C ARG A 125 18.71 12.34 0.09
N PRO A 126 17.81 13.29 -0.21
CA PRO A 126 18.07 14.35 -1.19
C PRO A 126 19.21 15.30 -0.78
N GLU A 127 19.43 15.47 0.53
CA GLU A 127 20.50 16.31 1.08
C GLU A 127 21.90 15.72 0.86
N GLN A 128 22.00 14.42 0.60
CA GLN A 128 23.26 13.71 0.43
C GLN A 128 23.51 13.38 -1.04
N LYS A 129 24.20 14.28 -1.74
CA LYS A 129 24.70 14.01 -3.09
C LYS A 129 25.73 12.87 -3.05
N VAL A 130 25.55 11.91 -3.95
CA VAL A 130 26.43 10.74 -4.12
C VAL A 130 27.38 10.95 -5.28
N LEU A 131 26.90 11.55 -6.37
CA LEU A 131 27.71 11.93 -7.53
C LEU A 131 27.73 13.45 -7.66
N HIS A 132 28.91 13.99 -7.95
CA HIS A 132 29.19 15.42 -8.09
C HIS A 132 29.83 15.64 -9.46
N GLU A 133 29.07 16.17 -10.42
CA GLU A 133 29.58 16.55 -11.76
C GLU A 133 30.44 15.45 -12.41
N LEU A 134 30.00 14.20 -12.33
CA LEU A 134 30.73 13.06 -12.86
C LEU A 134 30.71 13.10 -14.39
N SER A 135 31.89 13.21 -15.00
CA SER A 135 32.11 13.12 -16.44
C SER A 135 33.01 11.93 -16.75
N MET A 136 32.50 10.96 -17.50
CA MET A 136 33.23 9.75 -17.86
C MET A 136 32.67 9.13 -19.15
N GLU A 137 33.52 8.42 -19.89
CA GLU A 137 33.17 7.76 -21.15
C GLU A 137 33.50 6.26 -21.04
N LEU A 138 32.52 5.42 -21.37
CA LEU A 138 32.66 3.98 -21.52
C LEU A 138 32.59 3.67 -23.01
N GLN A 139 33.69 3.18 -23.55
CA GLN A 139 33.79 2.84 -24.97
C GLN A 139 33.30 1.41 -25.24
N PRO A 140 32.64 1.19 -26.38
CA PRO A 140 32.13 -0.12 -26.74
C PRO A 140 33.26 -1.15 -26.87
N GLY A 141 33.03 -2.36 -26.36
CA GLY A 141 34.00 -3.46 -26.40
C GLY A 141 35.20 -3.32 -25.43
N LYS A 142 35.24 -2.27 -24.61
CA LYS A 142 36.28 -2.11 -23.56
C LYS A 142 35.71 -2.39 -22.18
N THR A 143 36.48 -3.11 -21.36
CA THR A 143 36.15 -3.34 -19.96
C THR A 143 36.68 -2.18 -19.11
N THR A 144 35.78 -1.31 -18.66
CA THR A 144 36.11 -0.21 -17.74
C THR A 144 35.86 -0.64 -16.29
N ALA A 145 36.87 -0.56 -15.44
CA ALA A 145 36.73 -0.84 -14.01
C ALA A 145 36.48 0.45 -13.22
N LEU A 146 35.37 0.53 -12.49
CA LEU A 146 35.10 1.61 -11.54
C LEU A 146 35.71 1.27 -10.18
N VAL A 147 36.77 1.98 -9.78
CA VAL A 147 37.46 1.79 -8.49
C VAL A 147 37.32 3.03 -7.60
N GLY A 148 37.20 2.82 -6.30
CA GLY A 148 37.05 3.91 -5.33
C GLY A 148 36.64 3.43 -3.94
N ALA A 149 36.72 4.32 -2.95
CA ALA A 149 36.36 4.02 -1.56
C ALA A 149 34.89 3.57 -1.41
N SER A 150 34.56 2.86 -0.33
CA SER A 150 33.16 2.51 -0.04
C SER A 150 32.31 3.78 0.02
N GLY A 151 31.14 3.78 -0.62
CA GLY A 151 30.26 4.94 -0.71
C GLY A 151 30.59 5.98 -1.80
N SER A 152 31.64 5.77 -2.60
CA SER A 152 32.03 6.71 -3.68
C SER A 152 31.08 6.76 -4.90
N GLY A 153 29.89 6.14 -4.82
CA GLY A 153 28.91 6.13 -5.91
C GLY A 153 29.11 5.10 -7.02
N LYS A 154 30.00 4.11 -6.89
CA LYS A 154 30.24 3.11 -7.96
C LYS A 154 28.98 2.33 -8.37
N SER A 155 28.30 1.74 -7.39
CA SER A 155 27.04 1.03 -7.64
C SER A 155 25.95 1.98 -8.14
N THR A 156 26.02 3.24 -7.71
CA THR A 156 25.10 4.30 -8.15
C THR A 156 25.30 4.63 -9.63
N SER A 157 26.54 4.73 -10.13
CA SER A 157 26.82 4.89 -11.56
C SER A 157 26.21 3.76 -12.37
N VAL A 158 26.34 2.51 -11.92
CA VAL A 158 25.71 1.36 -12.60
C VAL A 158 24.18 1.47 -12.58
N GLN A 159 23.57 1.84 -11.45
CA GLN A 159 22.12 2.03 -11.36
C GLN A 159 21.60 3.15 -12.29
N LEU A 160 22.41 4.18 -12.52
CA LEU A 160 22.10 5.24 -13.49
C LEU A 160 22.21 4.74 -14.93
N ILE A 161 23.16 3.86 -15.27
CA ILE A 161 23.27 3.22 -16.60
C ILE A 161 22.06 2.34 -16.91
N PHE A 162 21.41 1.76 -15.89
CA PHE A 162 20.15 1.03 -16.07
C PHE A 162 18.89 1.90 -15.97
N ARG A 163 19.04 3.22 -15.79
CA ARG A 163 17.95 4.20 -15.63
C ARG A 163 16.96 3.83 -14.52
N TYR A 164 17.45 3.20 -13.44
CA TYR A 164 16.63 3.02 -12.24
C TYR A 164 16.35 4.34 -11.52
N TYR A 165 17.22 5.32 -11.76
CA TYR A 165 17.03 6.69 -11.34
C TYR A 165 17.44 7.64 -12.47
N ASP A 166 16.79 8.79 -12.55
CA ASP A 166 17.26 9.88 -13.41
C ASP A 166 18.27 10.76 -12.62
N PRO A 167 19.30 11.31 -13.29
CA PRO A 167 20.22 12.24 -12.68
C PRO A 167 19.52 13.56 -12.30
N LEU A 168 20.01 14.22 -11.25
CA LEU A 168 19.49 15.53 -10.82
C LEU A 168 19.97 16.66 -11.75
N ALA A 169 21.20 16.53 -12.25
CA ALA A 169 21.79 17.44 -13.23
C ALA A 169 22.76 16.66 -14.13
N GLY A 170 23.07 17.23 -15.30
CA GLY A 170 23.85 16.57 -16.34
C GLY A 170 23.02 15.60 -17.18
N THR A 171 23.69 14.95 -18.14
CA THR A 171 23.06 14.04 -19.09
C THR A 171 23.87 12.75 -19.20
N ILE A 172 23.16 11.63 -19.34
CA ILE A 172 23.76 10.34 -19.72
C ILE A 172 23.33 10.06 -21.15
N LEU A 173 24.29 9.79 -22.01
CA LEU A 173 24.09 9.43 -23.42
C LEU A 173 24.43 7.95 -23.59
N ILE A 174 23.61 7.25 -24.36
CA ILE A 174 23.87 5.89 -24.82
C ILE A 174 23.91 5.93 -26.34
N ASP A 175 25.04 5.58 -26.92
CA ASP A 175 25.30 5.65 -28.37
C ASP A 175 24.94 7.04 -28.97
N GLY A 176 25.32 8.11 -28.25
CA GLY A 176 25.04 9.49 -28.62
C GLY A 176 23.61 9.99 -28.39
N VAL A 177 22.68 9.14 -27.95
CA VAL A 177 21.28 9.50 -27.70
C VAL A 177 21.03 9.68 -26.19
N PRO A 178 20.35 10.76 -25.75
CA PRO A 178 20.00 10.94 -24.34
C PRO A 178 19.22 9.76 -23.80
N MET A 179 19.64 9.27 -22.64
CA MET A 179 19.02 8.12 -21.98
C MET A 179 17.51 8.27 -21.76
N LYS A 180 17.04 9.52 -21.66
CA LYS A 180 15.63 9.88 -21.50
C LYS A 180 14.76 9.48 -22.70
N ASP A 181 15.34 9.48 -23.89
CA ASP A 181 14.63 9.28 -25.16
C ASP A 181 14.55 7.80 -25.57
N TRP A 182 15.33 6.93 -24.93
CA TRP A 182 15.32 5.48 -25.15
C TRP A 182 14.06 4.81 -24.64
N ASP A 183 13.57 3.83 -25.40
CA ASP A 183 12.63 2.83 -24.88
C ASP A 183 13.34 1.95 -23.85
N LEU A 184 12.79 1.92 -22.63
CA LEU A 184 13.40 1.21 -21.50
C LEU A 184 13.45 -0.30 -21.72
N THR A 185 12.41 -0.86 -22.34
CA THR A 185 12.32 -2.31 -22.58
C THR A 185 13.38 -2.77 -23.57
N HIS A 186 13.57 -2.00 -24.64
CA HIS A 186 14.59 -2.23 -25.64
C HIS A 186 15.99 -2.06 -25.06
N LEU A 187 16.22 -1.01 -24.28
CA LEU A 187 17.52 -0.75 -23.66
C LEU A 187 17.94 -1.88 -22.70
N HIS A 188 17.06 -2.29 -21.79
CA HIS A 188 17.35 -3.34 -20.80
C HIS A 188 17.57 -4.72 -21.42
N ARG A 189 17.10 -4.96 -22.64
CA ARG A 189 17.33 -6.23 -23.35
C ARG A 189 18.75 -6.35 -23.91
N HIS A 190 19.41 -5.21 -24.17
CA HIS A 190 20.70 -5.17 -24.87
C HIS A 190 21.89 -4.85 -23.94
N MET A 191 21.64 -4.59 -22.66
CA MET A 191 22.66 -4.42 -21.61
C MET A 191 22.90 -5.71 -20.85
#